data_AF-A0A0G4L315-F1
#
_entry.id   AF-A0A0G4L315-F1
#
_cell.length_a   1.000
_cell.length_b   1.000
_cell.length_c   1.000
_cell.angle_alpha   90.00
_cell.angle_beta   90.00
_cell.angle_gamma   90.00
#
_symmetry.space_group_name_H-M   'P 1'
#
loop_
_entity.id
_entity.type
_entity.pdbx_description
1 polymer ?
#
loop_
_entity_poly.entity_id
_entity_poly.type
_entity_poly.pdbx_seq_one_letter_code
_entity_poly.pdbx_strand_id
1 'polypeptide(L)'
;MDDVPLTEPSSFGGMKAAAMPAYPSMINRPRYHDLRAFDPSSPLRVQEATAPIPRARTSLTGVPGDVDEMIAIFDACLRVDNLERAGLVLKRLSAVEGVPSQELMILGNQFLRASLEQLRSHPDRKQAGDLHKWYELFVRGKGLPQTAETVACMLKASLLSEHQPDRLDRLVLRYMSMAPGEAGLRVLSLPNIQPRPRRAFCGS
;
A
#
# COMPACT_ATOMS: atom_id res chain seq x y z
N MET A 1 -46.88 -31.35 20.79
CA MET A 1 -47.56 -30.35 19.94
C MET A 1 -47.23 -28.95 20.39
N ASP A 2 -46.09 -28.37 20.02
CA ASP A 2 -44.80 -28.91 19.60
C ASP A 2 -43.80 -27.78 19.80
N ASP A 3 -42.66 -28.16 20.37
CA ASP A 3 -41.40 -27.44 20.47
C ASP A 3 -41.01 -26.74 19.16
N VAL A 4 -40.61 -25.46 19.26
CA VAL A 4 -39.90 -24.76 18.18
C VAL A 4 -38.40 -24.89 18.45
N PRO A 5 -37.63 -25.61 17.62
CA PRO A 5 -36.22 -25.85 17.87
C PRO A 5 -35.34 -24.68 17.45
N LEU A 6 -34.48 -24.27 18.38
CA LEU A 6 -33.37 -23.36 18.19
C LEU A 6 -32.21 -24.08 17.47
N THR A 7 -31.86 -23.54 16.30
CA THR A 7 -30.48 -23.24 15.86
C THR A 7 -29.50 -24.41 15.72
N GLU A 8 -29.19 -24.78 14.48
CA GLU A 8 -27.98 -25.53 14.15
C GLU A 8 -26.72 -24.68 14.38
N PRO A 9 -25.71 -25.16 15.14
CA PRO A 9 -24.39 -24.56 15.13
C PRO A 9 -23.61 -25.07 13.92
N SER A 10 -23.49 -24.20 12.91
CA SER A 10 -22.48 -24.32 11.85
C SER A 10 -21.09 -24.47 12.47
N SER A 11 -20.45 -25.58 12.11
CA SER A 11 -19.09 -25.93 12.47
C SER A 11 -18.09 -25.01 11.76
N PHE A 12 -17.53 -24.05 12.50
CA PHE A 12 -16.28 -23.39 12.13
C PHE A 12 -15.13 -23.95 12.99
N GLY A 13 -14.81 -25.22 12.77
CA GLY A 13 -13.56 -25.80 13.25
C GLY A 13 -12.40 -25.30 12.39
N GLY A 14 -11.51 -24.49 12.95
CA GLY A 14 -10.22 -24.23 12.30
C GLY A 14 -9.51 -22.90 12.57
N MET A 15 -9.71 -22.23 13.70
CA MET A 15 -8.81 -21.13 14.10
C MET A 15 -7.86 -21.66 15.18
N LYS A 16 -6.56 -21.75 14.86
CA LYS A 16 -5.52 -22.01 15.86
C LYS A 16 -5.62 -20.91 16.92
N ALA A 17 -6.01 -21.30 18.14
CA ALA A 17 -6.13 -20.39 19.26
C ALA A 17 -4.80 -19.65 19.47
N ALA A 18 -4.83 -18.32 19.34
CA ALA A 18 -3.81 -17.50 19.98
C ALA A 18 -3.89 -17.84 21.48
N ALA A 19 -2.80 -18.39 22.03
CA ALA A 19 -2.70 -18.67 23.44
C ALA A 19 -2.78 -17.34 24.20
N MET A 20 -3.98 -17.00 24.65
CA MET A 20 -4.18 -15.94 25.63
C MET A 20 -3.39 -16.30 26.89
N PRO A 21 -2.73 -15.34 27.56
CA PRO A 21 -2.16 -15.60 28.87
C PRO A 21 -3.29 -16.13 29.78
N ALA A 22 -2.99 -17.17 30.55
CA ALA A 22 -3.98 -17.81 31.42
C ALA A 22 -4.60 -16.75 32.33
N TYR A 23 -5.88 -16.44 32.11
CA TYR A 23 -6.63 -15.58 33.02
C TYR A 23 -6.70 -16.27 34.38
N PRO A 24 -6.37 -15.58 35.49
CA PRO A 24 -6.57 -16.15 36.81
C PRO A 24 -8.05 -16.50 36.99
N SER A 25 -8.31 -17.69 37.53
CA SER A 25 -9.63 -18.24 37.78
C SER A 25 -10.55 -17.21 38.42
N MET A 26 -11.73 -17.00 37.83
CA MET A 26 -12.71 -16.00 38.28
C MET A 26 -13.39 -16.36 39.61
N ILE A 27 -13.06 -17.51 40.21
CA ILE A 27 -13.68 -18.01 41.44
C ILE A 27 -13.26 -17.19 42.68
N ASN A 28 -12.18 -16.40 42.60
CA ASN A 28 -11.69 -15.62 43.73
C ASN A 28 -11.46 -14.14 43.40
N ARG A 29 -12.37 -13.52 42.64
CA ARG A 29 -12.38 -12.05 42.51
C ARG A 29 -13.19 -11.45 43.66
N PRO A 30 -12.63 -10.53 44.46
CA PRO A 30 -13.43 -9.76 45.40
C PRO A 30 -14.53 -9.02 44.61
N ARG A 31 -15.73 -8.96 45.18
CA ARG A 31 -16.87 -8.34 44.49
C ARG A 31 -16.55 -6.86 44.25
N TYR A 32 -17.08 -6.28 43.18
CA TYR A 32 -16.77 -4.90 42.79
C TYR A 32 -17.08 -3.83 43.86
N HIS A 33 -17.82 -4.17 44.93
CA HIS A 33 -18.08 -3.30 46.08
C HIS A 33 -17.13 -3.52 47.28
N ASP A 34 -16.27 -4.54 47.25
CA ASP A 34 -15.26 -4.77 48.29
C ASP A 34 -14.02 -3.93 48.02
N LEU A 35 -14.09 -2.65 48.39
CA LEU A 35 -12.92 -1.78 48.41
C LEU A 35 -12.04 -2.17 49.61
N ARG A 36 -10.81 -2.65 49.33
CA ARG A 36 -9.80 -2.89 50.37
C ARG A 36 -9.58 -1.59 51.16
N ALA A 37 -9.58 -1.67 52.49
CA ALA A 37 -9.26 -0.54 53.36
C ALA A 37 -7.89 0.06 52.99
N PHE A 38 -7.83 1.39 52.92
CA PHE A 38 -6.60 2.10 52.56
C PHE A 38 -5.48 1.80 53.57
N ASP A 39 -4.40 1.23 53.08
CA ASP A 39 -3.23 0.86 53.89
C ASP A 39 -2.10 1.87 53.65
N PRO A 40 -1.80 2.75 54.63
CA PRO A 40 -0.77 3.79 54.47
C PRO A 40 0.65 3.21 54.37
N SER A 41 0.86 1.93 54.70
CA SER A 41 2.17 1.27 54.60
C SER A 41 2.46 0.70 53.21
N SER A 42 1.45 0.61 52.33
CA SER A 42 1.57 0.09 50.97
C SER A 42 0.90 1.02 49.95
N PRO A 43 1.44 2.24 49.74
CA PRO A 43 0.86 3.18 48.79
C PRO A 43 0.89 2.60 47.37
N LEU A 44 -0.21 2.79 46.64
CA LEU A 44 -0.34 2.35 45.26
C LEU A 44 0.60 3.19 44.38
N ARG A 45 1.76 2.62 44.02
CA ARG A 45 2.74 3.31 43.16
C ARG A 45 2.23 3.27 41.72
N VAL A 46 1.78 4.42 41.22
CA VAL A 46 1.55 4.61 39.78
C VAL A 46 2.89 4.44 39.09
N GLN A 47 3.03 3.42 38.25
CA GLN A 47 4.19 3.30 37.40
C GLN A 47 4.17 4.49 36.44
N GLU A 48 5.18 5.35 36.53
CA GLU A 48 5.41 6.44 35.59
C GLU A 48 5.33 5.85 34.17
N ALA A 49 4.38 6.33 33.37
CA ALA A 49 4.23 5.84 32.01
C ALA A 49 5.55 6.06 31.28
N THR A 50 6.15 4.97 30.78
CA THR A 50 7.30 5.00 29.87
C THR A 50 7.11 6.13 28.86
N ALA A 51 8.18 6.91 28.65
CA ALA A 51 8.23 8.10 27.81
C ALA A 51 7.26 8.01 26.63
N PRO A 52 6.48 9.07 26.34
CA PRO A 52 5.46 9.03 25.31
C PRO A 52 6.11 8.56 24.01
N ILE A 53 5.63 7.44 23.48
CA ILE A 53 6.00 6.96 22.14
C ILE A 53 5.85 8.17 21.22
N PRO A 54 6.91 8.62 20.54
CA PRO A 54 6.84 9.81 19.72
C PRO A 54 5.72 9.60 18.73
N ARG A 55 4.64 10.39 18.86
CA ARG A 55 3.51 10.33 17.95
C ARG A 55 4.08 10.65 16.57
N ALA A 56 4.19 9.64 15.72
CA ALA A 56 4.61 9.81 14.34
C ALA A 56 3.78 10.95 13.76
N ARG A 57 4.44 12.00 13.27
CA ARG A 57 3.77 13.22 12.79
C ARG A 57 2.98 12.85 11.52
N THR A 58 1.74 12.42 11.71
CA THR A 58 0.81 12.14 10.61
C THR A 58 0.32 13.44 10.00
N SER A 59 0.38 13.55 8.68
CA SER A 59 -0.26 14.63 7.93
C SER A 59 -1.78 14.62 8.11
N LEU A 60 -2.45 15.70 7.67
CA LEU A 60 -3.90 15.75 7.49
C LEU A 60 -4.44 14.59 6.61
N THR A 61 -3.59 14.04 5.74
CA THR A 61 -3.89 12.87 4.89
C THR A 61 -3.56 11.52 5.54
N GLY A 62 -3.15 11.50 6.81
CA GLY A 62 -2.81 10.27 7.55
C GLY A 62 -1.52 9.60 7.11
N VAL A 63 -0.67 10.29 6.33
CA VAL A 63 0.64 9.78 5.92
C VAL A 63 1.71 10.24 6.94
N PRO A 64 2.53 9.33 7.47
CA PRO A 64 3.61 9.67 8.39
C PRO A 64 4.67 10.59 7.79
N GLY A 65 5.55 11.10 8.65
CA GLY A 65 6.67 11.96 8.25
C GLY A 65 7.98 11.21 8.01
N ASP A 66 8.08 9.97 8.50
CA ASP A 66 9.27 9.14 8.36
C ASP A 66 9.31 8.42 7.01
N VAL A 67 10.49 8.40 6.37
CA VAL A 67 10.67 7.85 5.01
C VAL A 67 10.45 6.34 5.01
N ASP A 68 11.02 5.62 5.97
CA ASP A 68 10.91 4.16 6.06
C ASP A 68 9.45 3.75 6.33
N GLU A 69 8.77 4.47 7.22
CA GLU A 69 7.34 4.25 7.47
C GLU A 69 6.48 4.52 6.22
N MET A 70 6.78 5.58 5.46
CA MET A 70 6.08 5.87 4.21
C MET A 70 6.31 4.81 3.14
N ILE A 71 7.52 4.29 3.00
CA ILE A 71 7.82 3.17 2.07
C ILE A 71 7.03 1.92 2.49
N ALA A 72 7.01 1.59 3.78
CA ALA A 72 6.24 0.44 4.29
C ALA A 72 4.73 0.58 4.03
N ILE A 73 4.18 1.78 4.19
CA ILE A 73 2.76 2.08 3.89
C ILE A 73 2.50 2.02 2.40
N PHE A 74 3.42 2.55 1.57
CA PHE A 74 3.31 2.47 0.11
C PHE A 74 3.24 1.00 -0.34
N ASP A 75 4.15 0.16 0.14
CA ASP A 75 4.15 -1.27 -0.14
C ASP A 75 2.87 -1.95 0.34
N ALA A 76 2.37 -1.58 1.52
CA ALA A 76 1.09 -2.10 2.01
C ALA A 76 -0.07 -1.69 1.11
N CYS A 77 -0.11 -0.45 0.62
CA CYS A 77 -1.13 0.02 -0.31
C CYS A 77 -1.09 -0.72 -1.64
N LEU A 78 0.11 -0.98 -2.18
CA LEU A 78 0.28 -1.79 -3.40
C LEU A 78 -0.14 -3.26 -3.19
N ARG A 79 -0.04 -3.80 -1.98
CA ARG A 79 -0.46 -5.19 -1.70
C ARG A 79 -1.97 -5.36 -1.67
N VAL A 80 -2.72 -4.32 -1.33
CA VAL A 80 -4.18 -4.33 -1.23
C VAL A 80 -4.86 -3.62 -2.41
N ASP A 81 -4.11 -3.33 -3.47
CA ASP A 81 -4.55 -2.60 -4.67
C ASP A 81 -5.21 -1.24 -4.39
N ASN A 82 -4.83 -0.59 -3.28
CA ASN A 82 -5.27 0.77 -2.97
C ASN A 82 -4.33 1.80 -3.62
N LEU A 83 -4.48 1.96 -4.94
CA LEU A 83 -3.63 2.84 -5.73
C LEU A 83 -3.83 4.33 -5.42
N GLU A 84 -5.03 4.74 -5.05
CA GLU A 84 -5.30 6.14 -4.67
C GLU A 84 -4.42 6.55 -3.48
N ARG A 85 -4.41 5.71 -2.43
CA ARG A 85 -3.57 5.96 -1.25
C ARG A 85 -2.08 5.81 -1.57
N ALA A 86 -1.69 4.82 -2.37
CA ALA A 86 -0.30 4.66 -2.79
C ALA A 86 0.22 5.92 -3.53
N GLY A 87 -0.60 6.51 -4.40
CA GLY A 87 -0.27 7.74 -5.11
C GLY A 87 -0.08 8.95 -4.18
N LEU A 88 -0.89 9.06 -3.12
CA LEU A 88 -0.75 10.11 -2.10
C LEU A 88 0.54 9.97 -1.29
N VAL A 89 0.88 8.74 -0.88
CA VAL A 89 2.11 8.43 -0.15
C VAL A 89 3.33 8.76 -1.02
N LEU A 90 3.32 8.34 -2.28
CA LEU A 90 4.40 8.61 -3.22
C LEU A 90 4.56 10.12 -3.51
N LYS A 91 3.45 10.87 -3.60
CA LYS A 91 3.47 12.33 -3.69
C LYS A 91 4.13 12.96 -2.46
N ARG A 92 3.88 12.43 -1.27
CA ARG A 92 4.51 12.93 -0.04
C ARG A 92 5.98 12.57 0.06
N LEU A 93 6.36 11.32 -0.27
CA LEU A 93 7.75 10.88 -0.34
C LEU A 93 8.59 11.80 -1.23
N SER A 94 8.05 12.20 -2.38
CA SER A 94 8.75 13.13 -3.28
C SER A 94 8.86 14.57 -2.77
N ALA A 95 8.16 14.92 -1.70
CA ALA A 95 8.25 16.23 -1.05
C ALA A 95 9.17 16.21 0.18
N VAL A 96 9.64 15.03 0.61
CA VAL A 96 10.62 14.91 1.69
C VAL A 96 12.01 15.16 1.13
N GLU A 97 12.74 16.07 1.76
CA GLU A 97 14.13 16.35 1.42
C GLU A 97 15.01 15.12 1.74
N GLY A 98 15.90 14.76 0.81
CA GLY A 98 16.85 13.66 0.98
C GLY A 98 16.50 12.36 0.25
N VAL A 99 15.29 12.21 -0.29
CA VAL A 99 14.96 11.04 -1.14
C VAL A 99 15.54 11.25 -2.55
N PRO A 100 16.47 10.39 -3.03
CA PRO A 100 17.07 10.56 -4.35
C PRO A 100 16.05 10.31 -5.48
N SER A 101 16.19 11.05 -6.58
CA SER A 101 15.28 10.95 -7.73
C SER A 101 15.21 9.54 -8.33
N GLN A 102 16.32 8.79 -8.29
CA GLN A 102 16.37 7.40 -8.72
C GLN A 102 15.47 6.49 -7.87
N GLU A 103 15.42 6.70 -6.56
CA GLU A 103 14.58 5.91 -5.66
C GLU A 103 13.10 6.23 -5.85
N LEU A 104 12.76 7.50 -6.01
CA LEU A 104 11.40 7.92 -6.39
C LEU A 104 10.97 7.30 -7.72
N MET A 105 11.88 7.15 -8.67
CA MET A 105 11.60 6.52 -9.96
C MET A 105 11.39 5.00 -9.81
N ILE A 106 12.15 4.33 -8.95
CA ILE A 106 11.95 2.90 -8.64
C ILE A 106 10.55 2.69 -8.03
N LEU A 107 10.17 3.50 -7.04
CA LEU A 107 8.84 3.44 -6.42
C LEU A 107 7.73 3.80 -7.43
N GLY A 108 7.97 4.80 -8.28
CA GLY A 108 7.08 5.17 -9.37
C GLY A 108 6.86 4.02 -10.37
N ASN A 109 7.92 3.30 -10.74
CA ASN A 109 7.78 2.12 -11.59
C ASN A 109 6.99 1.00 -10.90
N GLN A 110 7.19 0.76 -9.59
CA GLN A 110 6.37 -0.19 -8.84
C GLN A 110 4.88 0.18 -8.86
N PHE A 111 4.58 1.47 -8.66
CA PHE A 111 3.22 1.99 -8.75
C PHE A 111 2.61 1.80 -10.15
N LEU A 112 3.35 2.12 -11.22
CA LEU A 112 2.90 1.92 -12.60
C LEU A 112 2.62 0.44 -12.89
N ARG A 113 3.46 -0.47 -12.40
CA ARG A 113 3.26 -1.92 -12.57
C ARG A 113 1.99 -2.39 -11.88
N ALA A 114 1.73 -1.96 -10.64
CA ALA A 114 0.49 -2.29 -9.93
C ALA A 114 -0.74 -1.69 -10.63
N SER A 115 -0.63 -0.45 -11.13
CA SER A 115 -1.69 0.22 -11.89
C SER A 115 -2.06 -0.52 -13.18
N LEU A 116 -1.06 -1.05 -13.88
CA LEU A 116 -1.30 -1.86 -15.08
C LEU A 116 -1.98 -3.18 -14.77
N GLU A 117 -1.66 -3.79 -13.63
CA GLU A 117 -2.28 -5.05 -13.24
C GLU A 117 -3.76 -4.87 -12.91
N GLN A 118 -4.10 -3.76 -12.23
CA GLN A 118 -5.49 -3.37 -12.01
C GLN A 118 -6.21 -3.10 -13.35
N LEU A 119 -5.57 -2.36 -14.27
CA LEU A 119 -6.12 -2.08 -15.60
C LEU A 119 -6.33 -3.34 -16.47
N ARG A 120 -5.47 -4.36 -16.32
CA ARG A 120 -5.65 -5.65 -17.00
C ARG A 120 -6.84 -6.42 -16.46
N SER A 121 -7.03 -6.38 -15.13
CA SER A 121 -8.13 -7.06 -14.46
C SER A 121 -9.47 -6.38 -14.75
N HIS A 122 -9.48 -5.05 -14.73
CA HIS A 122 -10.65 -4.21 -15.01
C HIS A 122 -10.26 -3.05 -15.94
N PRO A 123 -10.41 -3.21 -17.27
CA PRO A 123 -10.10 -2.17 -18.23
C PRO A 123 -11.05 -0.98 -18.08
N ASP A 124 -10.58 0.08 -17.40
CA ASP A 124 -11.34 1.31 -17.18
C ASP A 124 -10.59 2.51 -17.79
N ARG A 125 -11.25 3.19 -18.73
CA ARG A 125 -10.74 4.39 -19.38
C ARG A 125 -10.46 5.52 -18.40
N LYS A 126 -11.26 5.65 -17.34
CA LYS A 126 -11.06 6.69 -16.33
C LYS A 126 -9.75 6.43 -15.57
N GLN A 127 -9.56 5.20 -15.08
CA GLN A 127 -8.33 4.78 -14.40
C GLN A 127 -7.09 4.98 -15.28
N ALA A 128 -7.17 4.64 -16.57
CA ALA A 128 -6.08 4.88 -17.50
C ALA A 128 -5.81 6.38 -17.71
N GLY A 129 -6.86 7.19 -17.82
CA GLY A 129 -6.75 8.65 -17.88
C GLY A 129 -6.08 9.24 -16.64
N ASP A 130 -6.46 8.77 -15.45
CA ASP A 130 -5.87 9.18 -14.17
C ASP A 130 -4.40 8.73 -14.08
N LEU A 131 -4.06 7.54 -14.59
CA LEU A 131 -2.68 7.06 -14.69
C LEU A 131 -1.83 7.92 -15.63
N HIS A 132 -2.36 8.28 -16.81
CA HIS A 132 -1.71 9.20 -17.74
C HIS A 132 -1.49 10.58 -17.10
N LYS A 133 -2.49 11.11 -16.39
CA LYS A 133 -2.38 12.37 -15.66
C LYS A 133 -1.33 12.29 -14.55
N TRP A 134 -1.31 11.19 -13.80
CA TRP A 134 -0.32 10.96 -12.76
C TRP A 134 1.11 10.95 -13.34
N TYR A 135 1.34 10.25 -14.46
CA TYR A 135 2.64 10.22 -15.14
C TYR A 135 3.11 11.63 -15.52
N GLU A 136 2.23 12.44 -16.11
CA GLU A 136 2.56 13.81 -16.52
C GLU A 136 2.91 14.71 -15.33
N LEU A 137 2.15 14.63 -14.24
CA LEU A 137 2.36 15.48 -13.08
C LEU A 137 3.53 15.02 -12.21
N PHE A 138 3.69 13.72 -12.02
CA PHE A 138 4.66 13.16 -11.09
C PHE A 138 6.02 12.92 -11.75
N VAL A 139 6.06 12.31 -12.93
CA VAL A 139 7.32 11.97 -13.61
C VAL A 139 7.82 13.18 -14.39
N ARG A 140 7.00 13.69 -15.33
CA ARG A 140 7.43 14.79 -16.20
C ARG A 140 7.49 16.12 -15.47
N GLY A 141 6.46 16.45 -14.68
CA GLY A 141 6.38 17.70 -13.93
C GLY A 141 7.54 17.92 -12.95
N LYS A 142 8.16 16.83 -12.46
CA LYS A 142 9.31 16.87 -11.54
C LYS A 142 10.66 16.61 -12.22
N GLY A 143 10.67 16.38 -13.53
CA GLY A 143 11.89 16.06 -14.28
C GLY A 143 12.56 14.75 -13.81
N LEU A 144 11.78 13.77 -13.35
CA LEU A 144 12.34 12.47 -12.95
C LEU A 144 12.95 11.74 -14.15
N PRO A 145 14.05 10.98 -13.96
CA PRO A 145 14.71 10.28 -15.05
C PRO A 145 13.78 9.22 -15.64
N GLN A 146 13.41 9.37 -16.90
CA GLN A 146 12.53 8.43 -17.56
C GLN A 146 13.28 7.13 -17.86
N THR A 147 12.70 6.01 -17.46
CA THR A 147 13.27 4.68 -17.74
C THR A 147 12.49 3.99 -18.85
N ALA A 148 13.14 3.05 -19.55
CA ALA A 148 12.47 2.21 -20.54
C ALA A 148 11.25 1.47 -19.94
N GLU A 149 11.32 1.06 -18.66
CA GLU A 149 10.20 0.45 -17.97
C GLU A 149 9.01 1.40 -17.86
N THR A 150 9.25 2.66 -17.49
CA THR A 150 8.20 3.69 -17.37
C THR A 150 7.48 3.90 -18.70
N VAL A 151 8.24 4.04 -19.79
CA VAL A 151 7.69 4.23 -21.14
C VAL A 151 6.90 3.00 -21.58
N ALA A 152 7.45 1.80 -21.36
CA ALA A 152 6.76 0.54 -21.65
C ALA A 152 5.44 0.40 -20.88
N CYS A 153 5.43 0.84 -19.61
CA CYS A 153 4.22 0.84 -18.81
C CYS A 153 3.14 1.74 -19.40
N MET A 154 3.50 2.97 -19.77
CA MET A 154 2.53 3.92 -20.33
C MET A 154 2.00 3.47 -21.69
N LEU A 155 2.84 2.87 -22.54
CA LEU A 155 2.41 2.28 -23.81
C LEU A 155 1.40 1.14 -23.59
N LYS A 156 1.67 0.25 -22.62
CA LYS A 156 0.74 -0.83 -22.25
C LYS A 156 -0.58 -0.27 -21.74
N ALA A 157 -0.57 0.76 -20.91
CA ALA A 157 -1.80 1.41 -20.43
C ALA A 157 -2.62 1.99 -21.60
N SER A 158 -1.96 2.68 -22.54
CA SER A 158 -2.64 3.22 -23.73
C SER A 158 -3.28 2.12 -24.58
N LEU A 159 -2.56 1.01 -24.83
CA LEU A 159 -3.08 -0.11 -25.61
C LEU A 159 -4.24 -0.85 -24.93
N LEU A 160 -4.22 -0.96 -23.59
CA LEU A 160 -5.28 -1.65 -22.84
C LEU A 160 -6.57 -0.83 -22.73
N SER A 161 -6.48 0.49 -22.80
CA SER A 161 -7.60 1.37 -22.44
C SER A 161 -8.15 2.18 -23.61
N GLU A 162 -7.31 2.55 -24.57
CA GLU A 162 -7.74 3.33 -25.73
C GLU A 162 -8.21 2.41 -26.86
N HIS A 163 -9.44 2.61 -27.33
CA HIS A 163 -9.99 1.83 -28.44
C HIS A 163 -10.09 2.67 -29.72
N GLN A 164 -9.91 3.99 -29.63
CA GLN A 164 -9.93 4.86 -30.79
C GLN A 164 -8.53 4.89 -31.44
N PRO A 165 -8.40 4.50 -32.73
CA PRO A 165 -7.10 4.36 -33.39
C PRO A 165 -6.32 5.68 -33.44
N ASP A 166 -6.95 6.78 -33.83
CA ASP A 166 -6.27 8.09 -33.94
C ASP A 166 -5.67 8.57 -32.62
N ARG A 167 -6.35 8.27 -31.50
CA ARG A 167 -5.90 8.69 -30.17
C ARG A 167 -4.79 7.78 -29.65
N LEU A 168 -4.91 6.48 -29.93
CA LEU A 168 -3.87 5.51 -29.63
C LEU A 168 -2.58 5.85 -30.37
N ASP A 169 -2.63 6.15 -31.67
CA ASP A 169 -1.46 6.48 -32.48
C ASP A 169 -0.72 7.71 -31.92
N ARG A 170 -1.45 8.74 -31.50
CA ARG A 170 -0.86 9.92 -30.85
C ARG A 170 -0.16 9.57 -29.53
N LEU A 171 -0.75 8.70 -28.72
CA LEU A 171 -0.15 8.25 -27.45
C LEU A 171 1.10 7.40 -27.70
N VAL A 172 1.03 6.47 -28.65
CA VAL A 172 2.15 5.61 -29.03
C VAL A 172 3.31 6.46 -29.55
N LEU A 173 3.05 7.36 -30.50
CA LEU A 173 4.08 8.25 -31.06
C LEU A 173 4.72 9.11 -29.96
N ARG A 174 3.90 9.66 -29.05
CA ARG A 174 4.38 10.45 -27.93
C ARG A 174 5.30 9.66 -27.01
N TYR A 175 4.91 8.46 -26.59
CA TYR A 175 5.72 7.67 -25.66
C TYR A 175 6.96 7.08 -26.33
N MET A 176 6.86 6.62 -27.58
CA MET A 176 8.02 6.14 -28.33
C MET A 176 9.03 7.26 -28.61
N SER A 177 8.60 8.51 -28.79
CA SER A 177 9.52 9.66 -28.92
C SER A 177 10.40 9.87 -27.68
N MET A 178 9.97 9.37 -26.51
CA MET A 178 10.72 9.44 -25.25
C MET A 178 11.75 8.30 -25.10
N ALA A 179 11.71 7.29 -25.96
CA ALA A 179 12.65 6.16 -25.96
C ALA A 179 13.30 5.98 -27.34
N PRO A 180 14.15 6.93 -27.78
CA PRO A 180 14.84 6.80 -29.07
C PRO A 180 15.95 5.73 -29.03
N GLY A 181 16.22 5.12 -30.19
CA GLY A 181 17.33 4.18 -30.38
C GLY A 181 17.20 2.88 -29.57
N GLU A 182 18.28 2.46 -28.90
CA GLU A 182 18.29 1.22 -28.10
C GLU A 182 17.28 1.23 -26.95
N ALA A 183 16.91 2.40 -26.42
CA ALA A 183 15.90 2.49 -25.38
C ALA A 183 14.54 2.00 -25.87
N GLY A 184 14.17 2.32 -27.12
CA GLY A 184 12.94 1.84 -27.76
C GLY A 184 12.95 0.33 -27.97
N LEU A 185 14.10 -0.23 -28.36
CA LEU A 185 14.26 -1.69 -28.44
C LEU A 185 14.08 -2.35 -27.07
N ARG A 186 14.63 -1.76 -26.00
CA ARG A 186 14.42 -2.25 -24.63
C ARG A 186 12.96 -2.16 -24.21
N VAL A 187 12.27 -1.05 -24.52
CA VAL A 187 10.83 -0.87 -24.28
C VAL A 187 10.02 -2.00 -24.92
N LEU A 188 10.31 -2.31 -26.19
CA LEU A 188 9.63 -3.37 -26.95
C LEU A 188 10.01 -4.78 -26.48
N SER A 189 11.24 -4.96 -26.00
CA SER A 189 11.75 -6.24 -25.51
C SER A 189 11.32 -6.56 -24.08
N LEU A 190 10.80 -5.59 -23.33
CA LEU A 190 10.31 -5.82 -21.97
C LEU A 190 9.12 -6.77 -22.04
N PRO A 191 9.23 -8.00 -21.48
CA PRO A 191 8.16 -8.98 -21.52
C PRO A 191 6.88 -8.40 -20.90
N ASN A 192 5.76 -9.11 -21.06
CA ASN A 192 4.58 -8.83 -20.26
C ASN A 192 5.04 -8.59 -18.83
N ILE A 193 4.83 -7.38 -18.32
CA ILE A 193 5.30 -6.99 -16.99
C ILE A 193 4.50 -7.89 -16.07
N GLN A 194 5.07 -9.03 -15.74
CA GLN A 194 4.57 -9.91 -14.72
C GLN A 194 5.26 -9.46 -13.44
N PRO A 195 4.53 -9.48 -12.30
CA PRO A 195 5.16 -9.18 -11.03
C PRO A 195 6.39 -10.09 -10.91
N ARG A 196 7.56 -9.50 -10.61
CA ARG A 196 8.69 -10.33 -10.12
C ARG A 196 8.10 -11.20 -9.00
N PRO A 197 8.43 -12.51 -8.94
CA PRO A 197 8.01 -13.33 -7.81
C PRO A 197 8.41 -12.59 -6.55
N ARG A 198 7.40 -12.18 -5.78
CA ARG A 198 7.58 -11.42 -4.54
C ARG A 198 8.54 -12.26 -3.73
N ARG A 199 9.72 -11.71 -3.41
CA ARG A 199 10.65 -12.37 -2.48
C ARG A 199 9.83 -12.72 -1.25
N ALA A 200 9.52 -14.01 -1.11
CA ALA A 200 9.05 -14.54 0.13
C ALA A 200 10.21 -14.31 1.08
N PHE A 201 10.11 -13.29 1.91
CA PHE A 201 10.81 -13.27 3.18
C PHE A 201 10.21 -14.42 4.00
N CYS A 202 10.62 -15.64 3.67
CA CYS A 202 10.64 -16.72 4.65
C CYS A 202 11.79 -16.35 5.58
N GLY A 203 11.43 -15.74 6.71
CA GLY A 203 12.33 -15.63 7.83
C GLY A 203 12.49 -17.00 8.50
N SER A 204 13.72 -17.25 8.93
CA SER A 204 14.26 -18.38 9.71
C SER A 204 14.91 -19.48 8.88
#